data_AF-A0A7K8G064-F1
#
_entry.id   AF-A0A7K8G064-F1
#
_cell.length_a   1.000
_cell.length_b   1.000
_cell.length_c   1.000
_cell.angle_alpha   90.00
_cell.angle_beta   90.00
_cell.angle_gamma   90.00
#
_symmetry.space_group_name_H-M   'P 1'
#
loop_
_entity.id
_entity.type
_entity.pdbx_description
1 polymer ?
#
loop_
_entity_poly.entity_id
_entity_poly.type
_entity_poly.pdbx_seq_one_letter_code
_entity_poly.pdbx_strand_id
1 'polypeptide(L)' 'ENSLQKTSTSFSVNPSGIFVSPYALNLSSFTKLIKRLQERHPECSRDEIVAAVQEVRKNNNGVLNRLAISSIEEETSAIL' A
#
# COMPACT_ATOMS: atom_id res chain seq x y z
N GLU A 1 4.34 26.26 -31.81
CA GLU A 1 3.04 25.60 -31.55
C GLU A 1 3.31 24.35 -30.69
N ASN A 2 3.31 24.54 -29.37
CA ASN A 2 2.41 23.86 -28.41
C ASN A 2 2.75 22.36 -28.20
N SER A 3 3.72 22.01 -27.34
CA SER A 3 3.56 21.74 -25.89
C SER A 3 2.50 20.68 -25.57
N LEU A 4 2.95 19.53 -25.05
CA LEU A 4 2.26 18.73 -24.04
C LEU A 4 3.27 17.78 -23.37
N GLN A 5 4.11 18.41 -22.55
CA GLN A 5 4.42 18.00 -21.19
C GLN A 5 4.63 16.49 -20.97
N LYS A 6 5.87 16.04 -21.21
CA LYS A 6 6.42 14.85 -20.54
C LYS A 6 6.23 15.03 -19.04
N THR A 7 5.46 14.13 -18.43
CA THR A 7 5.23 14.05 -17.00
C THR A 7 6.58 14.06 -16.27
N SER A 8 6.95 15.23 -15.78
CA SER A 8 8.08 15.41 -14.89
C SER A 8 7.62 14.83 -13.55
N THR A 9 7.90 13.55 -13.34
CA THR A 9 7.76 12.94 -12.01
C THR A 9 8.80 13.64 -11.15
N SER A 10 8.39 14.69 -10.44
CA SER A 10 9.20 15.35 -9.43
C SER A 10 9.53 14.32 -8.36
N PHE A 11 10.65 13.63 -8.52
CA PHE A 11 11.25 12.83 -7.46
C PHE A 11 11.75 13.82 -6.42
N SER A 12 10.93 14.08 -5.40
CA SER A 12 11.33 14.84 -4.23
C SER A 12 12.44 14.07 -3.51
N VAL A 13 13.69 14.44 -3.79
CA VAL A 13 14.87 13.84 -3.18
C VAL A 13 14.88 14.25 -1.70
N ASN A 14 14.63 13.29 -0.80
CA ASN A 14 14.94 13.50 0.61
C ASN A 14 16.46 13.63 0.78
N PRO A 15 16.96 14.54 1.64
CA PRO A 15 18.39 14.82 1.81
C PRO A 15 19.21 13.63 2.35
N SER A 16 18.55 12.52 2.69
CA SER A 16 19.16 11.27 3.13
C SER A 16 19.53 10.29 1.99
N GLY A 17 19.36 10.66 0.72
CA GLY A 17 19.81 9.85 -0.42
C GLY A 17 19.07 8.52 -0.60
N ILE A 18 18.01 8.28 0.18
CA ILE A 18 17.18 7.09 0.04
C ILE A 18 16.27 7.33 -1.16
N PHE A 19 16.55 6.64 -2.26
CA PHE A 19 15.68 6.57 -3.43
C PHE A 19 14.43 5.74 -3.07
N VAL A 20 13.52 6.35 -2.31
CA VAL A 20 12.20 5.78 -2.07
C VAL A 20 11.42 6.03 -3.36
N SER A 21 11.32 5.01 -4.20
CA SER A 21 10.31 5.01 -5.26
C SER A 21 8.98 5.43 -4.62
N PRO A 22 8.19 6.33 -5.21
CA PRO A 22 6.85 6.65 -4.68
C PRO A 22 5.94 5.40 -4.59
N TYR A 23 6.37 4.29 -5.19
CA TYR A 23 5.79 2.95 -5.15
C TYR A 23 6.47 1.99 -4.16
N ALA A 24 7.57 2.37 -3.51
CA ALA A 24 8.24 1.56 -2.50
C ALA A 24 7.38 1.57 -1.23
N LEU A 25 6.50 0.57 -1.14
CA LEU A 25 5.81 0.20 0.08
C LEU A 25 6.84 0.15 1.21
N ASN A 26 6.67 1.00 2.21
CA ASN A 26 7.46 0.91 3.43
C ASN A 26 7.18 -0.47 4.05
N LEU A 27 8.15 -1.39 3.96
CA LEU A 27 8.01 -2.77 4.43
C LEU A 27 7.65 -2.84 5.91
N SER A 28 8.10 -1.88 6.72
CA SER A 28 7.73 -1.76 8.13
C SER A 28 6.24 -1.43 8.28
N SER A 29 5.70 -0.49 7.50
CA SER A 29 4.27 -0.18 7.51
C SER A 29 3.42 -1.36 7.05
N PHE A 30 3.83 -2.06 5.99
CA PHE A 30 3.15 -3.27 5.53
C PHE A 30 3.16 -4.36 6.61
N THR A 31 4.31 -4.59 7.24
CA THR A 31 4.42 -5.58 8.33
C THR A 31 3.54 -5.20 9.52
N LYS A 32 3.44 -3.91 9.87
CA LYS A 32 2.55 -3.42 10.93
C LYS A 32 1.09 -3.63 10.57
N LEU A 33 0.69 -3.37 9.32
CA LEU A 33 -0.66 -3.62 8.82
C LEU A 33 -1.02 -5.10 8.92
N ILE A 34 -0.16 -5.99 8.42
CA ILE A 34 -0.40 -7.44 8.49
C ILE A 34 -0.52 -7.91 9.94
N LYS A 35 0.35 -7.43 10.85
CA LYS A 35 0.25 -7.76 12.28
C LYS A 35 -1.08 -7.35 12.90
N ARG A 36 -1.55 -6.13 12.62
CA ARG A 36 -2.85 -5.65 13.12
C ARG A 36 -4.02 -6.45 12.58
N LEU A 37 -3.97 -6.85 11.32
CA LEU A 37 -4.99 -7.71 10.71
C LEU A 37 -4.98 -9.11 11.33
N GLN A 38 -3.81 -9.67 11.62
CA GLN A 38 -3.68 -10.95 12.33
C GLN A 38 -4.19 -10.88 13.78
N GLU A 39 -3.97 -9.75 14.47
CA GLU A 39 -4.49 -9.51 15.82
C GLU A 39 -6.02 -9.39 15.83
N ARG A 40 -6.61 -8.86 14.75
CA ARG A 40 -8.06 -8.68 14.61
C ARG A 40 -8.78 -9.94 14.14
N HIS A 41 -8.13 -10.72 13.27
CA HIS A 41 -8.66 -11.93 12.63
C HIS A 41 -7.72 -13.11 12.90
N PRO A 42 -7.63 -13.59 14.17
CA PRO A 42 -6.79 -14.73 14.52
C PRO A 42 -7.22 -16.05 13.84
N GLU A 43 -8.45 -16.12 13.34
CA GLU A 43 -9.01 -17.21 12.55
C GLU A 43 -8.41 -17.32 11.14
N CYS A 44 -7.86 -16.23 10.61
CA CYS A 44 -7.29 -16.18 9.27
C CYS A 44 -5.77 -16.44 9.30
N SER A 45 -5.30 -17.25 8.36
CA SER A 45 -3.88 -17.42 8.11
C SER A 45 -3.25 -16.10 7.64
N ARG A 46 -1.95 -15.95 7.92
CA ARG A 46 -1.14 -14.85 7.35
C ARG A 46 -1.25 -14.78 5.83
N ASP A 47 -1.29 -15.93 5.18
CA ASP A 47 -1.34 -16.01 3.72
C ASP A 47 -2.70 -15.53 3.18
N GLU A 48 -3.80 -15.82 3.88
CA GLU A 48 -5.14 -15.34 3.56
C GLU A 48 -5.23 -13.82 3.71
N ILE A 49 -4.69 -13.28 4.80
CA ILE A 49 -4.60 -11.83 5.03
C ILE A 49 -3.78 -11.16 3.93
N VAL A 50 -2.63 -11.72 3.56
CA VAL A 50 -1.79 -11.17 2.48
C VAL A 50 -2.52 -11.24 1.14
N ALA A 51 -3.25 -12.32 0.85
CA ALA A 51 -4.05 -12.43 -0.37
C ALA A 51 -5.17 -11.38 -0.41
N ALA A 52 -5.88 -11.16 0.69
CA ALA A 52 -6.91 -10.15 0.82
C ALA A 52 -6.34 -8.72 0.63
N VAL A 53 -5.20 -8.39 1.25
CA VAL A 53 -4.53 -7.09 1.04
C VAL A 53 -4.06 -6.90 -0.41
N GLN A 54 -3.64 -7.98 -1.09
CA GLN A 54 -3.32 -7.92 -2.51
C GLN A 54 -4.57 -7.67 -3.36
N GLU A 55 -5.73 -8.19 -2.97
CA GLU A 55 -6.99 -7.94 -3.64
C GLU A 55 -7.44 -6.49 -3.47
N VAL A 56 -7.37 -5.95 -2.26
CA VAL A 56 -7.57 -4.50 -1.99
C VAL A 56 -6.65 -3.66 -2.89
N ARG A 57 -5.38 -4.05 -3.02
CA ARG A 57 -4.44 -3.35 -3.90
C ARG A 57 -4.88 -3.38 -5.37
N LYS A 58 -5.36 -4.52 -5.89
CA LYS A 58 -5.86 -4.62 -7.27
C LYS A 58 -7.08 -3.74 -7.48
N ASN A 59 -8.01 -3.73 -6.51
CA ASN A 59 -9.21 -2.89 -6.52
C ASN A 59 -8.88 -1.40 -6.50
N ASN A 60 -7.70 -1.04 -5.96
CA ASN A 60 -7.21 0.34 -5.85
C ASN A 60 -6.16 0.69 -6.91
N ASN A 61 -6.35 0.23 -8.16
CA ASN A 61 -5.46 0.53 -9.30
C ASN A 61 -3.99 0.14 -9.07
N GLY A 62 -3.75 -0.89 -8.25
CA GLY A 62 -2.41 -1.40 -7.97
C GLY A 62 -1.64 -0.64 -6.89
N VAL A 63 -2.25 0.33 -6.18
CA VAL A 63 -1.59 1.13 -5.14
C VAL A 63 -2.40 1.24 -3.86
N LEU A 64 -1.75 0.97 -2.72
CA LEU A 64 -2.34 1.13 -1.38
C LEU A 64 -1.99 2.48 -0.73
N ASN A 65 -0.99 3.20 -1.26
CA ASN A 65 -0.48 4.45 -0.67
C ASN A 65 -1.51 5.61 -0.70
N ARG A 66 -2.58 5.48 -1.50
CA ARG A 66 -3.67 6.46 -1.54
C ARG A 66 -4.78 6.17 -0.52
N LEU A 67 -4.73 5.02 0.16
CA LEU A 67 -5.68 4.66 1.20
C LEU A 67 -5.12 4.97 2.59
N ALA A 68 -6.01 5.40 3.48
CA ALA A 68 -5.71 5.41 4.89
C ALA A 68 -5.51 3.96 5.37
N ILE A 69 -4.59 3.75 6.32
CA ILE A 69 -4.32 2.42 6.90
C ILE A 69 -5.61 1.80 7.44
N SER A 70 -6.46 2.60 8.09
CA SER A 70 -7.77 2.15 8.58
C SER A 70 -8.70 1.68 7.48
N SER A 71 -8.69 2.33 6.32
CA SER A 71 -9.49 1.92 5.15
C SER A 71 -8.97 0.63 4.55
N ILE A 72 -7.65 0.45 4.48
CA ILE A 72 -7.05 -0.83 4.06
C ILE A 72 -7.46 -1.95 5.02
N GLU A 73 -7.42 -1.69 6.33
CA GLU A 73 -7.85 -2.66 7.34
C GLU A 73 -9.32 -3.03 7.18
N GLU A 74 -10.21 -2.05 6.96
CA GLU A 74 -11.64 -2.26 6.77
C GLU A 74 -11.96 -3.02 5.47
N GLU A 75 -11.40 -2.61 4.33
CA GLU A 75 -11.59 -3.31 3.06
C GLU A 75 -11.03 -4.73 3.10
N THR A 76 -9.88 -4.92 3.75
CA THR A 76 -9.32 -6.27 3.94
C THR A 76 -10.23 -7.11 4.82
N SER A 77 -10.77 -6.53 5.90
CA SER A 77 -11.71 -7.22 6.80
C SER A 77 -13.06 -7.52 6.15
N ALA A 78 -13.42 -6.86 5.06
CA ALA A 78 -14.61 -7.16 4.28
C ALA A 78 -14.40 -8.32 3.29
N ILE A 79 -13.14 -8.68 3.02
CA ILE A 79 -12.75 -9.78 2.11
C ILE A 79 -12.47 -11.07 2.89
N LEU A 80 -11.93 -10.95 4.11
CA LEU A 80 -11.73 -12.04 5.06
C LEU A 80 -13.07 -12.46 5.68
#